data_AF-W0F8V0-F1
#
_entry.id   AF-W0F8V0-F1
#
_cell.length_a   1.000
_cell.length_b   1.000
_cell.length_c   1.000
_cell.angle_alpha   90.00
_cell.angle_beta   90.00
_cell.angle_gamma   90.00
#
_symmetry.space_group_name_H-M   'P 1'
#
loop_
_entity.id
_entity.type
_entity.pdbx_description
1 polymer ?
#
loop_
_entity_poly.entity_id
_entity_poly.type
_entity_poly.pdbx_seq_one_letter_code
_entity_poly.pdbx_strand_id
1 'polypeptide(L)'
;VYKNPNSVILFDEIEKAHPDIYNIMLQILDEGRLTDTSGKLINFTNTIIFFTSNLGCPKNYDKYLQNKNYLSKLDLKEIEQNIHSNINNFFKPELLNRLTNILVFNPLNINSLLLICNKFINEL
;
A
#
# COMPACT_ATOMS: atom_id res chain seq x y z
N VAL A 1 13.24 13.95 -2.76
CA VAL A 1 12.48 15.08 -3.32
C VAL A 1 13.31 16.35 -3.47
N TYR A 2 13.47 17.20 -2.44
CA TYR A 2 14.18 18.47 -2.64
C TYR A 2 15.63 18.32 -3.16
N LYS A 3 16.38 17.35 -2.63
CA LYS A 3 17.73 17.02 -3.12
C LYS A 3 17.72 16.08 -4.34
N ASN A 4 16.68 15.25 -4.45
CA ASN A 4 16.53 14.21 -5.47
C ASN A 4 15.10 14.30 -6.05
N PRO A 5 14.88 15.11 -7.11
CA PRO A 5 13.55 15.45 -7.62
C PRO A 5 12.85 14.33 -8.42
N ASN A 6 13.59 13.29 -8.80
CA ASN A 6 13.05 12.05 -9.37
C ASN A 6 13.24 10.92 -8.34
N SER A 7 12.24 10.71 -7.50
CA SER A 7 12.34 9.73 -6.42
C SER A 7 11.10 8.85 -6.32
N VAL A 8 11.31 7.65 -5.81
CA VAL A 8 10.23 6.81 -5.28
C VAL A 8 10.19 7.03 -3.77
N ILE A 9 9.01 7.34 -3.24
CA ILE A 9 8.76 7.45 -1.81
C ILE A 9 7.84 6.31 -1.39
N LEU A 10 8.19 5.65 -0.29
CA LEU A 10 7.37 4.63 0.34
C LEU A 10 6.92 5.14 1.71
N PHE A 11 5.61 5.19 1.93
CA PHE A 11 5.02 5.35 3.24
C PHE A 11 4.53 3.99 3.71
N ASP A 12 5.19 3.47 4.74
CA ASP A 12 4.89 2.15 5.27
C ASP A 12 3.78 2.21 6.33
N GLU A 13 2.86 1.25 6.31
CA GLU A 13 1.76 1.07 7.27
C GLU A 13 1.00 2.38 7.55
N ILE A 14 0.49 3.01 6.48
CA ILE A 14 -0.13 4.34 6.55
C ILE A 14 -1.34 4.40 7.50
N GLU A 15 -1.99 3.28 7.81
CA GLU A 15 -3.05 3.18 8.81
C GLU A 15 -2.61 3.49 10.23
N LYS A 16 -1.30 3.39 10.54
CA LYS A 16 -0.74 3.72 11.85
C LYS A 16 -0.36 5.19 11.98
N ALA A 17 -0.41 5.96 10.88
CA ALA A 17 0.00 7.35 10.89
C ALA A 17 -0.97 8.22 11.71
N HIS A 18 -0.41 9.25 12.35
CA HIS A 18 -1.21 10.25 13.07
C HIS A 18 -2.13 11.01 12.09
N PRO A 19 -3.37 11.36 12.48
CA PRO A 19 -4.32 12.04 11.60
C PRO A 19 -3.80 13.31 10.92
N ASP A 20 -2.88 14.04 11.56
CA ASP A 20 -2.29 15.26 11.00
C ASP A 20 -1.49 15.02 9.72
N ILE A 21 -0.98 13.80 9.52
CA ILE A 21 -0.26 13.42 8.30
C ILE A 21 -1.20 13.44 7.09
N TYR A 22 -2.50 13.17 7.26
CA TYR A 22 -3.45 13.14 6.13
C TYR A 22 -3.55 14.47 5.40
N ASN A 23 -3.59 15.59 6.12
CA ASN A 23 -3.71 16.91 5.49
C ASN A 23 -2.47 17.24 4.65
N ILE A 24 -1.29 16.86 5.16
CA ILE A 24 -0.02 17.01 4.44
C ILE A 24 -0.01 16.12 3.19
N MET A 25 -0.48 14.87 3.30
CA MET A 25 -0.57 13.97 2.15
C MET A 25 -1.54 14.46 1.10
N LEU A 26 -2.72 14.97 1.49
CA LEU A 26 -3.68 15.56 0.56
C LEU A 26 -3.06 16.73 -0.21
N GLN A 27 -2.33 17.62 0.47
CA GLN A 27 -1.63 18.71 -0.20
C GLN A 27 -0.62 18.19 -1.24
N ILE A 28 0.20 17.20 -0.87
CA ILE A 28 1.19 16.61 -1.78
C ILE A 28 0.52 15.95 -2.99
N LEU A 29 -0.55 15.19 -2.76
CA LEU A 29 -1.25 14.45 -3.80
C LEU A 29 -2.08 15.36 -4.73
N ASP A 30 -2.59 16.48 -4.22
CA ASP A 30 -3.39 17.43 -4.99
C ASP A 30 -2.53 18.42 -5.78
N GLU A 31 -1.57 19.05 -5.11
CA GLU A 31 -0.79 20.16 -5.69
C GLU A 31 0.54 19.68 -6.28
N GLY A 32 0.95 18.44 -5.98
CA GLY A 32 2.29 17.95 -6.30
C GLY A 32 3.37 18.76 -5.60
N ARG A 33 3.05 19.49 -4.53
CA ARG A 33 3.94 20.44 -3.85
C ARG A 33 3.67 20.45 -2.35
N LEU A 34 4.70 20.75 -1.57
CA LEU A 34 4.58 20.96 -0.14
C LEU A 34 5.43 22.17 0.25
N THR A 35 4.87 23.08 1.03
CA THR A 35 5.61 24.18 1.64
C THR A 35 5.93 23.80 3.08
N ASP A 36 7.21 23.75 3.44
CA ASP A 36 7.59 23.47 4.83
C ASP A 36 7.41 24.70 5.74
N THR A 37 7.67 24.52 7.04
CA THR A 37 7.54 25.57 8.06
C THR A 37 8.53 26.74 7.90
N SER A 38 9.61 26.56 7.15
CA SER A 38 10.56 27.62 6.77
C SER A 38 10.12 28.42 5.52
N GLY A 39 8.98 28.06 4.93
CA GLY A 39 8.46 28.68 3.70
C GLY A 39 9.05 28.09 2.42
N LYS A 40 9.78 26.97 2.52
CA LYS A 40 10.44 26.37 1.37
C LYS A 40 9.49 25.47 0.61
N LEU A 41 9.34 25.75 -0.70
CA LEU A 41 8.52 24.93 -1.59
C LEU A 41 9.29 23.72 -2.12
N ILE A 42 8.72 22.53 -1.90
CA ILE A 42 9.24 21.24 -2.34
C ILE A 42 8.31 20.70 -3.43
N ASN A 43 8.88 20.30 -4.57
CA ASN A 43 8.13 19.80 -5.72
C ASN A 43 8.14 18.26 -5.80
N PHE A 44 6.97 17.64 -5.81
CA PHE A 44 6.70 16.20 -5.92
C PHE A 44 6.16 15.78 -7.31
N THR A 45 6.04 16.68 -8.30
CA THR A 45 5.47 16.33 -9.62
C THR A 45 6.18 15.20 -10.36
N ASN A 46 7.46 14.96 -10.07
CA ASN A 46 8.27 13.88 -10.63
C ASN A 46 8.56 12.75 -9.62
N THR A 47 7.71 12.61 -8.61
CA THR A 47 7.86 11.60 -7.55
C THR A 47 6.76 10.56 -7.64
N ILE A 48 7.14 9.28 -7.59
CA ILE A 48 6.18 8.18 -7.43
C ILE A 48 6.02 7.93 -5.94
N ILE A 49 4.79 7.94 -5.45
CA ILE A 49 4.48 7.69 -4.05
C ILE A 49 3.76 6.35 -3.93
N PHE A 50 4.31 5.45 -3.12
CA PHE A 50 3.69 4.21 -2.70
C PHE A 50 3.26 4.32 -1.24
N PHE A 51 2.06 3.84 -0.96
CA PHE A 51 1.58 3.59 0.39
C PHE A 51 1.44 2.08 0.57
N THR A 52 1.84 1.56 1.71
CA THR A 52 1.49 0.20 2.13
C THR A 52 0.48 0.28 3.27
N SER A 53 -0.33 -0.76 3.36
CA SER A 53 -1.27 -0.92 4.47
C SER A 53 -1.55 -2.40 4.72
N ASN A 54 -1.72 -2.75 5.98
CA ASN A 54 -2.15 -4.08 6.39
C ASN A 54 -3.66 -4.16 6.69
N LEU A 55 -4.43 -3.11 6.34
CA LEU A 55 -5.87 -3.07 6.60
C LEU A 55 -6.63 -4.17 5.86
N GLY A 56 -7.46 -4.89 6.62
CA GLY A 56 -8.31 -5.95 6.10
C GLY A 56 -7.57 -7.22 5.67
N CYS A 57 -6.23 -7.24 5.75
CA CYS A 57 -5.44 -8.43 5.49
C CYS A 57 -5.74 -9.50 6.55
N PRO A 58 -6.10 -10.73 6.16
CA PRO A 58 -6.36 -11.80 7.11
C PRO A 58 -5.05 -12.23 7.80
N LYS A 59 -5.10 -12.44 9.13
CA LYS A 59 -3.93 -12.92 9.91
C LYS A 59 -3.50 -14.33 9.51
N ASN A 60 -4.46 -15.17 9.14
CA ASN A 60 -4.29 -16.51 8.63
C ASN A 60 -5.37 -16.81 7.59
N TYR A 61 -5.14 -17.84 6.79
CA TYR A 61 -6.07 -18.27 5.74
C TYR A 61 -6.90 -19.49 6.15
N ASP A 62 -6.90 -19.85 7.43
CA ASP A 62 -7.50 -21.10 7.94
C ASP A 62 -8.99 -21.22 7.57
N LYS A 63 -9.76 -20.11 7.66
CA LYS A 63 -11.16 -20.02 7.21
C LYS A 63 -11.31 -20.46 5.74
N TYR A 64 -10.37 -20.05 4.90
CA TYR A 64 -10.36 -20.31 3.46
C TYR A 64 -9.63 -21.61 3.09
N LEU A 65 -9.05 -22.35 4.04
CA LEU A 65 -8.35 -23.61 3.77
C LEU A 65 -9.06 -24.81 4.42
N GLN A 66 -10.25 -24.60 4.98
CA GLN A 66 -11.08 -25.70 5.46
C GLN A 66 -11.37 -26.68 4.32
N ASN A 67 -10.89 -27.91 4.48
CA ASN A 67 -11.03 -29.00 3.52
C ASN A 67 -10.32 -28.80 2.16
N LYS A 68 -9.38 -27.84 2.04
CA LYS A 68 -8.59 -27.64 0.83
C LYS A 68 -7.19 -27.09 1.11
N ASN A 69 -6.23 -27.46 0.28
CA ASN A 69 -4.82 -27.05 0.44
C ASN A 69 -4.45 -25.82 -0.42
N TYR A 70 -5.43 -25.15 -1.02
CA TYR A 70 -5.20 -24.01 -1.91
C TYR A 70 -6.31 -22.97 -1.80
N LEU A 71 -5.98 -21.71 -2.10
CA LEU A 71 -6.94 -20.62 -2.25
C LEU A 71 -7.47 -20.60 -3.67
N SER A 72 -8.78 -20.79 -3.82
CA SER A 72 -9.45 -20.68 -5.11
C SER A 72 -9.59 -19.22 -5.53
N LYS A 73 -9.90 -18.99 -6.81
CA LYS A 73 -10.19 -17.64 -7.33
C LYS A 73 -11.35 -16.97 -6.58
N LEU A 74 -12.33 -17.74 -6.10
CA LEU A 74 -13.45 -17.22 -5.32
C LEU A 74 -12.99 -16.73 -3.94
N ASP A 75 -12.11 -17.48 -3.26
CA ASP A 75 -11.58 -17.09 -1.95
C ASP A 75 -10.76 -15.79 -2.06
N LEU A 76 -9.88 -15.72 -3.07
CA LEU A 76 -9.06 -14.53 -3.32
C LEU A 76 -9.93 -13.29 -3.57
N LYS A 77 -11.04 -13.45 -4.30
CA LYS A 77 -11.98 -12.37 -4.56
C LYS A 77 -12.72 -11.93 -3.29
N GLU A 78 -13.12 -12.86 -2.41
CA GLU A 78 -13.73 -12.52 -1.12
C GLU A 78 -12.74 -11.75 -0.23
N ILE A 79 -11.48 -12.19 -0.18
CA ILE A 79 -10.41 -11.53 0.58
C ILE A 79 -10.17 -10.11 0.05
N GLU A 80 -10.06 -9.95 -1.27
CA GLU A 80 -9.90 -8.65 -1.93
C GLU A 80 -11.06 -7.71 -1.60
N GLN A 81 -12.31 -8.21 -1.66
CA GLN A 81 -13.50 -7.42 -1.29
C GLN A 81 -13.47 -6.99 0.19
N ASN A 82 -13.05 -7.87 1.10
CA ASN A 82 -12.90 -7.55 2.50
C ASN A 82 -11.82 -6.47 2.73
N ILE A 83 -10.69 -6.56 2.02
CA ILE A 83 -9.63 -5.54 2.07
C ILE A 83 -10.17 -4.19 1.59
N HIS A 84 -10.83 -4.14 0.42
CA HIS A 84 -11.43 -2.90 -0.09
C HIS A 84 -12.46 -2.31 0.87
N SER A 85 -13.32 -3.14 1.46
CA SER A 85 -14.30 -2.65 2.44
C SER A 85 -13.63 -2.02 3.66
N ASN A 86 -12.55 -2.63 4.18
CA ASN A 86 -11.83 -2.09 5.33
C ASN A 86 -11.07 -0.80 4.99
N ILE A 87 -10.46 -0.72 3.80
CA ILE A 87 -9.83 0.50 3.28
C ILE A 87 -10.85 1.64 3.20
N ASN A 88 -12.03 1.38 2.61
CA ASN A 88 -13.09 2.39 2.45
C ASN A 88 -13.70 2.84 3.78
N ASN A 89 -13.75 1.96 4.78
CA ASN A 89 -14.27 2.29 6.11
C ASN A 89 -13.24 3.07 6.95
N PHE A 90 -11.95 2.81 6.77
CA PHE A 90 -10.89 3.39 7.57
C PHE A 90 -10.41 4.74 7.02
N PHE A 91 -10.09 4.80 5.72
CA PHE A 91 -9.56 6.01 5.11
C PHE A 91 -10.68 6.91 4.61
N LYS A 92 -10.47 8.22 4.74
CA LYS A 92 -11.40 9.21 4.20
C LYS A 92 -11.46 9.09 2.66
N PRO A 93 -12.65 9.24 2.05
CA PRO A 93 -12.80 9.24 0.59
C PRO A 93 -11.90 10.25 -0.11
N GLU A 94 -11.62 11.39 0.55
CA GLU A 94 -10.73 12.44 0.06
C GLU A 94 -9.34 11.90 -0.29
N LEU A 95 -8.75 11.05 0.57
CA LEU A 95 -7.45 10.44 0.30
C LEU A 95 -7.55 9.39 -0.81
N LEU A 96 -8.55 8.52 -0.72
CA LEU A 96 -8.72 7.40 -1.66
C LEU A 96 -8.93 7.89 -3.10
N ASN A 97 -9.69 8.97 -3.27
CA ASN A 97 -9.96 9.58 -4.57
C ASN A 97 -8.72 10.23 -5.21
N ARG A 98 -7.61 10.40 -4.47
CA ARG A 98 -6.34 10.90 -5.00
C ARG A 98 -5.35 9.79 -5.34
N LEU A 99 -5.59 8.58 -4.85
CA LEU A 99 -4.77 7.44 -5.23
C LEU A 99 -5.10 7.04 -6.66
N THR A 100 -4.07 6.89 -7.49
CA THR A 100 -4.24 6.46 -8.88
C THR A 100 -4.76 5.02 -8.97
N ASN A 101 -4.26 4.14 -8.11
CA ASN A 101 -4.66 2.74 -8.10
C ASN A 101 -4.41 2.13 -6.71
N ILE A 102 -5.23 1.15 -6.34
CA ILE A 102 -5.05 0.35 -5.12
C ILE A 102 -4.71 -1.08 -5.56
N LEU A 103 -3.54 -1.57 -5.16
CA LEU A 103 -3.06 -2.90 -5.50
C LEU A 103 -3.20 -3.82 -4.30
N VAL A 104 -3.96 -4.91 -4.45
CA VAL A 104 -4.07 -5.97 -3.44
C VAL A 104 -3.08 -7.07 -3.77
N PHE A 105 -2.20 -7.38 -2.81
CA PHE A 105 -1.22 -8.45 -2.97
C PHE A 105 -1.84 -9.80 -2.68
N ASN A 106 -1.62 -10.75 -3.59
CA ASN A 106 -2.01 -12.14 -3.36
C ASN A 106 -1.11 -12.80 -2.30
N PRO A 107 -1.67 -13.73 -1.50
CA PRO A 107 -0.87 -14.56 -0.61
C PRO A 107 0.19 -15.35 -1.39
N LEU A 108 1.34 -15.56 -0.73
CA LEU A 108 2.42 -16.34 -1.29
C LEU A 108 2.00 -17.81 -1.42
N ASN A 109 2.09 -18.34 -2.63
CA ASN A 109 1.94 -19.78 -2.88
C ASN A 109 3.32 -20.48 -2.89
N ILE A 110 3.31 -21.81 -2.93
CA ILE A 110 4.54 -22.61 -2.88
C ILE A 110 5.53 -22.24 -4.00
N ASN A 111 5.02 -21.94 -5.21
CA ASN A 111 5.86 -21.58 -6.35
C ASN A 111 6.50 -20.20 -6.14
N SER A 112 5.75 -19.23 -5.63
CA SER A 112 6.25 -17.91 -5.27
C SER A 112 7.31 -18.00 -4.17
N LEU A 113 7.09 -18.84 -3.14
CA LEU A 113 8.06 -19.06 -2.08
C LEU A 113 9.36 -19.67 -2.60
N LEU A 114 9.29 -20.67 -3.48
CA LEU A 114 10.48 -21.26 -4.10
C LEU A 114 11.27 -20.22 -4.91
N LEU A 115 10.59 -19.35 -5.66
CA LEU A 115 11.23 -18.25 -6.39
C LEU A 115 11.93 -17.26 -5.43
N ILE A 116 11.28 -16.93 -4.30
CA ILE A 116 11.85 -16.07 -3.27
C ILE A 116 13.10 -16.71 -2.67
N CYS A 117 13.04 -18.00 -2.29
CA CYS A 117 14.20 -18.73 -1.78
C CYS A 117 15.37 -18.74 -2.77
N ASN A 118 15.11 -19.02 -4.05
CA ASN A 118 16.14 -18.98 -5.08
C ASN A 118 16.76 -17.59 -5.24
N LYS A 119 15.94 -16.53 -5.15
CA LYS A 119 16.45 -15.16 -5.19
C LYS A 119 17.41 -14.88 -4.04
N PHE A 120 17.04 -15.26 -2.81
CA PHE A 120 17.92 -15.10 -1.64
C PHE A 120 19.23 -15.88 -1.76
N ILE A 121 19.20 -17.08 -2.34
CA ILE A 121 20.42 -17.87 -2.57
C ILE A 121 21.35 -17.19 -3.59
N ASN A 122 20.80 -16.53 -4.61
CA ASN A 122 21.59 -15.88 -5.66
C ASN A 122 22.12 -14.48 -5.27
N GLU A 123 21.55 -13.83 -4.26
CA GLU A 123 22.03 -12.54 -3.74
C GLU A 123 23.11 -12.70 -2.65
N LEU A 124 23.34 -13.92 -2.17
CA LEU A 124 24.46 -14.31 -1.29
C LEU A 124 25.73 -14.58 -2.10
#